data_AF-A0A959ENI1-F1
#
_entry.id   AF-A0A959ENI1-F1
#
_cell.length_a   1.000
_cell.length_b   1.000
_cell.length_c   1.000
_cell.angle_alpha   90.00
_cell.angle_beta   90.00
_cell.angle_gamma   90.00
#
_symmetry.space_group_name_H-M   'P 1'
#
loop_
_entity.id
_entity.type
_entity.pdbx_description
1 polymer ?
#
loop_
_entity_poly.entity_id
_entity_poly.type
_entity_poly.pdbx_seq_one_letter_code
_entity_poly.pdbx_strand_id
1 'polypeptide(L)'
;YGLPAWMDYGEIVNFDLFEDLHVHVSSFFYVDDYEPEIRDFRQRFYSEYGALPEEAAYIGYGVTRYFGRMLATYGPNFLNRLDTEEGKTLYTNYRFRKVTKPDPTGRIPEDFRRFDRYENDFVHILKFQDYYFQPAD
;
A
#
# COMPACT_ATOMS: atom_id res chain seq x y z
N TYR A 1 13.37 -5.12 8.25
CA TYR A 1 11.89 -5.17 8.27
C TYR A 1 11.44 -6.62 8.13
N GLY A 2 10.50 -7.05 8.96
CA GLY A 2 9.84 -8.36 8.87
C GLY A 2 8.75 -8.39 7.81
N LEU A 3 8.21 -9.59 7.57
CA LEU A 3 7.10 -9.80 6.63
C LEU A 3 5.78 -9.29 7.21
N PRO A 4 4.83 -8.83 6.38
CA PRO A 4 3.50 -8.40 6.86
C PRO A 4 2.79 -9.47 7.69
N ALA A 5 2.99 -10.75 7.37
CA ALA A 5 2.44 -11.89 8.10
C ALA A 5 2.86 -11.95 9.57
N TRP A 6 3.91 -11.23 9.98
CA TRP A 6 4.29 -11.13 11.39
C TRP A 6 3.26 -10.37 12.23
N MET A 7 2.42 -9.54 11.60
CA MET A 7 1.33 -8.84 12.28
C MET A 7 0.26 -9.81 12.81
N ASP A 8 0.09 -10.96 12.16
CA ASP A 8 -0.88 -11.99 12.55
C ASP A 8 -0.36 -12.93 13.65
N TYR A 9 0.94 -12.86 13.99
CA TYR A 9 1.56 -13.72 15.00
C TYR A 9 1.28 -13.28 16.44
N GLY A 10 0.52 -12.22 16.66
CA GLY A 10 0.16 -11.73 18.00
C GLY A 10 -0.54 -12.75 18.88
N GLU A 11 -1.20 -13.76 18.29
CA GLU A 11 -1.82 -14.85 19.04
C GLU A 11 -0.81 -15.91 19.52
N ILE A 12 0.39 -15.93 18.93
CA ILE A 12 1.42 -16.98 19.15
C ILE A 12 2.63 -16.40 19.88
N VAL A 13 2.95 -15.11 19.68
CA VAL A 13 4.13 -14.44 20.20
C VAL A 13 3.73 -13.34 21.18
N ASN A 14 4.41 -13.26 22.33
CA ASN A 14 4.16 -12.21 23.33
C ASN A 14 4.45 -10.82 22.73
N PHE A 15 3.49 -9.89 22.84
CA PHE A 15 3.65 -8.49 22.42
C PHE A 15 4.78 -7.75 23.13
N ASP A 16 5.12 -8.10 24.38
CA ASP A 16 6.28 -7.53 25.07
C ASP A 16 7.58 -7.78 24.27
N LEU A 17 7.68 -8.96 23.65
CA LEU A 17 8.84 -9.30 22.82
C LEU A 17 8.91 -8.45 21.55
N PHE A 18 7.75 -8.09 20.99
CA PHE A 18 7.72 -7.22 19.81
C PHE A 18 8.16 -5.80 20.16
N GLU A 19 7.77 -5.28 21.32
CA GLU A 19 8.24 -3.97 21.82
C GLU A 19 9.74 -4.00 22.13
N ASP A 20 10.21 -4.98 22.90
CA ASP A 20 11.62 -5.10 23.29
C ASP A 20 12.55 -5.22 22.06
N LEU A 21 12.11 -5.96 21.04
CA LEU A 21 12.86 -6.13 19.79
C LEU A 21 12.66 -4.98 18.80
N HIS A 22 11.86 -3.98 19.13
CA HIS A 22 11.54 -2.84 18.27
C HIS A 22 11.12 -3.33 16.88
N VAL A 23 10.16 -4.24 16.82
CA VAL A 23 9.78 -4.91 15.57
C VAL A 23 9.27 -3.88 14.57
N HIS A 24 9.80 -3.95 13.35
CA HIS A 24 9.29 -3.21 12.20
C HIS A 24 8.94 -4.16 11.06
N VAL A 25 7.77 -3.97 10.45
CA VAL A 25 7.28 -4.73 9.31
C VAL A 25 7.08 -3.81 8.11
N SER A 26 7.27 -4.34 6.91
CA SER A 26 6.85 -3.66 5.69
C SER A 26 5.45 -4.15 5.30
N SER A 27 4.50 -3.26 5.08
CA SER A 27 3.13 -3.61 4.68
C SER A 27 2.69 -2.82 3.45
N PHE A 28 1.90 -3.43 2.56
CA PHE A 28 1.27 -2.70 1.46
C PHE A 28 0.01 -1.94 1.91
N PHE A 29 -0.50 -2.27 3.10
CA PHE A 29 -1.76 -1.78 3.65
C PHE A 29 -1.55 -1.19 5.05
N TYR A 30 -2.06 0.02 5.25
CA TYR A 30 -2.20 0.64 6.57
C TYR A 30 -3.31 1.69 6.50
N VAL A 31 -4.20 1.70 7.49
CA VAL A 31 -5.28 2.69 7.62
C VAL A 31 -5.15 3.36 8.97
N ASP A 32 -5.05 4.69 8.96
CA ASP A 32 -5.11 5.49 10.18
C ASP A 32 -6.55 5.85 10.52
N ASP A 33 -7.09 5.23 11.56
CA ASP A 33 -8.47 5.44 12.01
C ASP A 33 -8.74 6.86 12.53
N TYR A 34 -7.70 7.64 12.83
CA TYR A 34 -7.81 9.02 13.29
C TYR A 34 -7.83 10.03 12.14
N GLU A 35 -7.43 9.64 10.93
CA GLU A 35 -7.43 10.51 9.75
C GLU A 35 -8.88 10.89 9.37
N PRO A 36 -9.19 12.19 9.18
CA PRO A 36 -10.54 12.63 8.85
C PRO A 36 -11.14 11.96 7.60
N GLU A 37 -10.34 11.76 6.54
CA GLU A 37 -10.81 11.09 5.31
C GLU A 37 -11.23 9.63 5.56
N ILE A 38 -10.55 8.93 6.49
CA ILE A 38 -10.87 7.56 6.88
C ILE A 38 -12.16 7.52 7.69
N ARG A 39 -12.31 8.44 8.65
CA ARG A 39 -13.54 8.56 9.45
C ARG A 39 -14.75 8.84 8.56
N ASP A 40 -14.61 9.74 7.59
CA ASP A 40 -15.67 10.07 6.64
C ASP A 40 -16.00 8.91 5.70
N PHE A 41 -15.00 8.14 5.28
CA PHE A 41 -15.22 6.91 4.50
C PHE A 41 -15.96 5.86 5.32
N ARG A 42 -15.51 5.57 6.55
CA ARG A 42 -16.16 4.61 7.46
C ARG A 42 -17.61 4.96 7.74
N GLN A 43 -17.88 6.24 8.02
CA GLN A 43 -19.24 6.70 8.31
C GLN A 43 -20.16 6.53 7.09
N ARG A 44 -19.69 6.89 5.89
CA ARG A 44 -20.48 6.74 4.65
C ARG A 44 -20.72 5.28 4.32
N PHE A 45 -19.68 4.45 4.40
CA PHE A 45 -19.78 3.02 4.15
C PHE A 45 -20.77 2.34 5.11
N TYR A 46 -20.68 2.63 6.41
CA TYR A 46 -21.64 2.11 7.39
C TYR A 46 -23.07 2.59 7.13
N SER A 47 -23.25 3.86 6.76
CA SER A 47 -24.57 4.43 6.48
C SER A 47 -25.23 3.79 5.26
N GLU A 48 -24.44 3.34 4.28
CA GLU A 48 -24.92 2.74 3.03
C GLU A 48 -25.11 1.22 3.13
N TYR A 49 -24.18 0.52 3.78
CA TYR A 49 -24.13 -0.95 3.79
C TYR A 49 -24.47 -1.59 5.15
N GLY A 50 -24.59 -0.80 6.22
CA GLY A 50 -24.91 -1.29 7.57
C GLY A 50 -23.79 -2.10 8.23
N ALA A 51 -22.57 -2.04 7.70
CA ALA A 51 -21.40 -2.74 8.21
C ALA A 51 -20.17 -1.83 8.19
N LEU A 52 -19.18 -2.10 9.04
CA LEU A 52 -17.89 -1.41 8.97
C LEU A 52 -17.13 -1.87 7.72
N PRO A 53 -16.35 -0.99 7.06
CA PRO A 53 -15.54 -1.39 5.93
C PRO A 53 -14.42 -2.33 6.39
N GLU A 54 -14.27 -3.44 5.67
CA GLU A 54 -13.12 -4.33 5.79
C GLU A 54 -12.02 -3.92 4.78
N GLU A 55 -10.85 -4.55 4.86
CA GLU A 55 -9.69 -4.27 3.99
C GLU A 55 -10.07 -4.15 2.51
N ALA A 56 -10.88 -5.08 2.01
CA ALA A 56 -11.33 -5.09 0.62
C ALA A 56 -12.11 -3.82 0.21
N ALA A 57 -12.84 -3.20 1.13
CA ALA A 57 -13.58 -1.97 0.85
C ALA A 57 -12.63 -0.78 0.66
N TYR A 58 -11.59 -0.66 1.49
CA TYR A 58 -10.56 0.37 1.33
C TYR A 58 -9.76 0.18 0.04
N ILE A 59 -9.38 -1.07 -0.27
CA ILE A 59 -8.68 -1.42 -1.51
C ILE A 59 -9.54 -1.07 -2.72
N GLY A 60 -10.78 -1.56 -2.77
CA GLY A 60 -11.71 -1.31 -3.86
C GLY A 60 -11.92 0.18 -4.09
N TYR A 61 -12.20 0.94 -3.03
CA TYR A 61 -12.38 2.39 -3.11
C TYR A 61 -11.11 3.10 -3.63
N GLY A 62 -9.94 2.76 -3.09
CA GLY A 62 -8.67 3.35 -3.49
C GLY A 62 -8.30 3.06 -4.94
N VAL A 63 -8.40 1.79 -5.37
CA VAL A 63 -8.18 1.35 -6.76
C VAL A 63 -9.12 2.10 -7.70
N THR A 64 -10.43 2.04 -7.46
CA THR A 64 -11.43 2.66 -8.34
C THR A 64 -11.24 4.17 -8.43
N ARG A 65 -10.96 4.85 -7.32
CA ARG A 65 -10.75 6.30 -7.31
C ARG A 65 -9.48 6.69 -8.07
N TYR A 66 -8.37 6.00 -7.84
CA TYR A 66 -7.11 6.31 -8.53
C TYR A 66 -7.20 6.04 -10.03
N PHE A 67 -7.58 4.82 -10.43
CA PHE A 67 -7.63 4.45 -11.85
C PHE A 67 -8.78 5.16 -12.59
N GLY A 68 -9.90 5.44 -11.91
CA GLY A 68 -10.97 6.26 -12.46
C GLY A 68 -10.50 7.69 -12.76
N ARG A 69 -9.75 8.32 -11.85
CA ARG A 69 -9.10 9.62 -12.08
C ARG A 69 -8.13 9.56 -13.25
N MET A 70 -7.25 8.56 -13.28
CA MET A 70 -6.27 8.37 -14.35
C MET A 70 -6.95 8.23 -15.72
N LEU A 71 -8.02 7.44 -15.80
CA LEU A 71 -8.80 7.26 -17.02
C LEU A 71 -9.52 8.56 -17.42
N ALA A 72 -10.09 9.31 -16.46
CA ALA A 72 -10.76 10.57 -16.75
C ALA A 72 -9.79 11.65 -17.27
N THR A 73 -8.55 11.68 -16.74
CA THR A 73 -7.54 12.68 -17.11
C THR A 73 -6.79 12.32 -18.40
N TYR A 74 -6.40 11.05 -18.57
CA TYR A 74 -5.50 10.62 -19.64
C TYR A 74 -6.17 9.71 -20.70
N GLY A 75 -7.44 9.36 -20.50
CA GLY A 75 -8.17 8.45 -21.37
C GLY A 75 -7.53 7.07 -21.42
N PRO A 76 -7.71 6.33 -22.53
CA PRO A 76 -7.17 4.98 -22.69
C PRO A 76 -5.65 4.86 -22.56
N ASN A 77 -4.92 5.98 -22.71
CA ASN A 77 -3.45 6.02 -22.64
C ASN A 77 -2.91 6.20 -21.21
N PHE A 78 -3.76 6.16 -20.18
CA PHE A 78 -3.35 6.38 -18.79
C PHE A 78 -2.24 5.42 -18.31
N LEU A 79 -2.16 4.21 -18.87
CA LEU A 79 -1.11 3.24 -18.52
C LEU A 79 0.30 3.79 -18.77
N ASN A 80 0.47 4.66 -19.77
CA ASN A 80 1.75 5.30 -20.08
C ASN A 80 2.14 6.41 -19.09
N ARG A 81 1.27 6.71 -18.12
CA ARG A 81 1.45 7.75 -17.10
C ARG A 81 1.62 7.19 -15.69
N LEU A 82 1.55 5.86 -15.50
CA LEU A 82 1.60 5.26 -14.16
C LEU A 82 2.88 5.59 -13.41
N ASP A 83 4.03 5.59 -14.08
CA ASP A 83 5.34 5.91 -13.49
C ASP A 83 5.59 7.41 -13.28
N THR A 84 4.65 8.26 -13.66
CA THR A 84 4.74 9.72 -13.48
C THR A 84 3.65 10.30 -12.59
N GLU A 85 2.63 9.50 -12.26
CA GLU A 85 1.41 9.95 -11.57
C GLU A 85 1.23 9.22 -10.25
N GLU A 86 1.68 9.85 -9.18
CA GLU A 86 1.47 9.32 -7.84
C GLU A 86 0.01 9.50 -7.38
N GLY A 87 -0.41 8.65 -6.44
CA GLY A 87 -1.77 8.70 -5.90
C GLY A 87 -1.84 8.26 -4.46
N LYS A 88 -2.00 9.21 -3.54
CA LYS A 88 -2.39 8.90 -2.16
C LYS A 88 -3.81 8.34 -2.14
N THR A 89 -3.98 7.20 -1.49
CA THR A 89 -5.28 6.60 -1.19
C THR A 89 -5.46 6.46 0.32
N LEU A 90 -6.58 5.87 0.72
CA LEU A 90 -6.92 5.63 2.12
C LEU A 90 -6.00 4.60 2.80
N TYR A 91 -5.42 3.66 2.03
CA TYR A 91 -4.67 2.54 2.61
C TYR A 91 -3.22 2.44 2.14
N THR A 92 -2.86 3.12 1.05
CA THR A 92 -1.54 3.06 0.43
C THR A 92 -1.29 4.27 -0.45
N ASN A 93 -0.04 4.48 -0.86
CA ASN A 93 0.29 5.39 -1.94
C ASN A 93 0.61 4.58 -3.20
N TYR A 94 0.00 4.95 -4.31
CA TYR A 94 0.41 4.47 -5.62
C TYR A 94 1.61 5.27 -6.09
N ARG A 95 2.76 4.61 -6.17
CA ARG A 95 3.98 5.09 -6.81
C ARG A 95 4.46 3.96 -7.70
N PHE A 96 4.19 4.05 -9.00
CA PHE A 96 4.58 2.97 -9.90
C PHE A 96 5.99 3.19 -10.42
N ARG A 97 6.75 2.10 -10.51
CA ARG A 97 8.02 2.07 -11.24
C ARG A 97 7.96 1.03 -12.34
N LYS A 98 8.68 1.29 -13.43
CA LYS A 98 8.89 0.32 -14.50
C LYS A 98 9.91 -0.71 -14.01
N VAL A 99 9.50 -1.96 -13.98
CA VAL A 99 10.40 -3.09 -13.77
C VAL A 99 10.82 -3.63 -15.12
N THR A 100 12.12 -3.84 -15.30
CA THR A 100 12.69 -4.40 -16.52
C THR A 100 13.03 -5.88 -16.34
N LYS A 101 13.09 -6.62 -17.43
CA LYS A 101 13.48 -8.04 -17.38
C LYS A 101 14.93 -8.17 -16.87
N PRO A 102 15.22 -9.14 -15.99
CA PRO A 102 16.60 -9.42 -15.59
C PRO A 102 17.44 -9.73 -16.82
N ASP A 103 18.63 -9.14 -16.91
CA ASP A 103 19.64 -9.56 -17.87
C ASP A 103 20.58 -10.56 -17.18
N PRO A 104 20.52 -11.86 -17.52
CA PRO A 104 21.38 -12.88 -16.90
C PRO A 104 22.86 -12.63 -17.14
N THR A 105 23.22 -11.86 -18.18
CA THR A 105 24.61 -11.57 -18.52
C THR A 105 25.14 -10.32 -17.81
N GLY A 106 24.25 -9.47 -17.27
CA GLY A 106 24.59 -8.19 -16.65
C GLY A 106 25.23 -7.17 -17.61
N ARG A 107 25.15 -7.39 -18.93
CA ARG A 107 25.82 -6.57 -19.96
C ARG A 107 24.94 -5.44 -20.48
N ILE A 108 23.62 -5.57 -20.34
CA ILE A 108 22.64 -4.58 -20.77
C ILE A 108 22.35 -3.64 -19.60
N PRO A 109 22.69 -2.33 -19.72
CA PRO A 109 22.32 -1.34 -18.72
C PRO A 109 20.79 -1.30 -18.54
N GLU A 110 20.34 -0.99 -17.33
CA GLU A 110 18.92 -1.08 -16.95
C GLU A 110 17.99 -0.29 -17.89
N ASP A 111 18.41 0.89 -18.33
CA ASP A 111 17.66 1.76 -19.25
C ASP A 111 17.39 1.12 -20.62
N PHE A 112 18.21 0.15 -21.04
CA PHE A 112 18.06 -0.57 -22.31
C PHE A 112 17.41 -1.95 -22.12
N ARG A 113 17.11 -2.36 -20.89
CA ARG A 113 16.43 -3.62 -20.63
C ARG A 113 14.97 -3.51 -21.05
N ARG A 114 14.44 -4.62 -21.56
CA ARG A 114 13.05 -4.68 -22.00
C ARG A 114 12.12 -4.51 -20.80
N PHE A 115 11.13 -3.62 -20.93
CA PHE A 115 10.02 -3.48 -19.98
C PHE A 115 9.36 -4.84 -19.70
N ASP A 116 9.06 -5.08 -18.42
CA ASP A 116 8.34 -6.27 -17.95
C ASP A 116 6.95 -5.87 -17.43
N ARG A 117 6.91 -5.06 -16.37
CA ARG A 117 5.68 -4.64 -15.70
C ARG A 117 5.83 -3.30 -15.00
N TYR A 118 4.71 -2.73 -14.58
CA TYR A 118 4.68 -1.71 -13.54
C TYR A 118 4.54 -2.38 -12.17
N GLU A 119 5.20 -1.82 -11.16
CA GLU A 119 5.10 -2.26 -9.78
C GLU A 119 4.88 -1.05 -8.89
N ASN A 120 3.91 -1.13 -7.96
CA ASN A 120 3.81 -0.14 -6.90
C ASN A 120 4.94 -0.38 -5.92
N ASP A 121 5.91 0.52 -5.85
CA ASP A 121 7.11 0.33 -5.02
C ASP A 121 6.96 0.94 -3.62
N PHE A 122 5.82 1.56 -3.34
CA PHE A 122 5.52 2.09 -2.02
C PHE A 122 5.11 0.97 -1.07
N VAL A 123 5.72 0.96 0.10
CA VAL A 123 5.31 0.15 1.25
C VAL A 123 5.32 1.03 2.48
N HIS A 124 4.38 0.78 3.38
CA HIS A 124 4.41 1.33 4.73
C HIS A 124 5.47 0.59 5.53
N ILE A 125 6.25 1.34 6.29
CA ILE A 125 7.07 0.77 7.36
C ILE A 125 6.30 0.99 8.65
N LEU A 126 5.88 -0.10 9.29
CA LEU A 126 5.12 -0.07 10.53
C LEU A 126 6.01 -0.57 11.67
N LYS A 127 6.10 0.21 12.76
CA LYS A 127 6.73 -0.18 14.02
C LYS A 127 5.68 -0.74 14.97
N PHE A 128 6.03 -1.75 15.75
CA PHE A 128 5.21 -2.21 16.87
C PHE A 128 5.58 -1.41 18.12
N GLN A 129 4.63 -0.63 18.64
CA GLN A 129 4.82 0.21 19.81
C GLN A 129 3.46 0.49 20.44
N ASP A 130 3.40 0.53 21.77
CA ASP A 130 2.16 0.72 22.54
C ASP A 130 1.13 -0.39 22.26
N TYR A 131 1.61 -1.62 22.05
CA TYR A 131 0.81 -2.81 21.72
C TYR A 131 0.03 -2.78 20.39
N TYR A 132 0.39 -1.92 19.45
CA TYR A 132 -0.15 -1.97 18.08
C TYR A 132 0.89 -1.57 17.03
N PHE A 133 0.62 -1.92 15.76
CA PHE A 133 1.42 -1.48 14.63
C PHE A 133 1.01 -0.08 14.19
N GLN A 134 1.99 0.81 14.07
CA GLN A 134 1.82 2.20 13.65
C GLN A 134 2.95 2.65 12.72
N PRO A 135 2.79 3.71 11.91
CA PRO A 135 3.83 4.17 11.01
C PRO A 135 5.14 4.45 11.76
N ALA A 136 6.25 3.98 11.20
CA ALA A 136 7.58 4.36 11.67
C ALA A 136 7.91 5.77 11.16
N ASP A 137 8.40 6.63 12.07
CA ASP A 137 8.83 8.00 11.78
C ASP A 137 10.07 8.07 10.88
#